data_AF-A0A950IVF4-F1
#
_entry.id   AF-A0A950IVF4-F1
#
_cell.length_a   1.000
_cell.length_b   1.000
_cell.length_c   1.000
_cell.angle_alpha   90.00
_cell.angle_beta   90.00
_cell.angle_gamma   90.00
#
_symmetry.space_group_name_H-M   'P 1'
#
loop_
_entity.id
_entity.type
_entity.pdbx_description
1 polymer ?
#
loop_
_entity_poly.entity_id
_entity_poly.type
_entity_poly.pdbx_seq_one_letter_code
_entity_poly.pdbx_strand_id
1 'polypeptide(L)'
;MKIHLSWRLWLRLCLVIIAVVLLLVRLAPLRRSKPPAERPITDLARTSPLNQPGDGVPPPEAYEVYSGIYRTPSPDPLAFAETSITDIPQVDGSCLKPSTPEEQEMADAFVAANRKSHRWEQKFSIAQGYRLLPRAEVNQAQSCLATHGRDGAACEAYKQLRYVRFLGVPGFDSTQTHALVSVIKSCGGFCGNGGIFAVEKTGDIWQRSSTTDFTRNCSWMY
;
A
#
# COMPACT_ATOMS: atom_id res chain seq x y z
N MET A 1 -35.61 -65.30 42.86
CA MET A 1 -35.11 -65.79 41.56
C MET A 1 -33.82 -65.04 41.22
N LYS A 2 -32.64 -65.66 41.41
CA LYS A 2 -31.33 -65.01 41.18
C LYS A 2 -30.96 -65.19 39.69
N ILE A 3 -30.97 -64.10 38.93
CA ILE A 3 -30.60 -64.11 37.52
C ILE A 3 -29.07 -64.20 37.44
N HIS A 4 -28.55 -65.40 37.13
CA HIS A 4 -27.14 -65.59 36.80
C HIS A 4 -26.90 -65.05 35.39
N LEU A 5 -26.59 -63.75 35.30
CA LEU A 5 -26.19 -63.13 34.04
C LEU A 5 -24.82 -63.71 33.65
N SER A 6 -24.78 -64.49 32.56
CA SER A 6 -23.55 -65.16 32.14
C SER A 6 -22.45 -64.13 31.85
N TRP A 7 -21.22 -64.44 32.26
CA TRP A 7 -20.04 -63.58 32.08
C TRP A 7 -19.89 -63.06 30.64
N ARG A 8 -20.26 -63.89 29.64
CA ARG A 8 -20.24 -63.54 28.22
C ARG A 8 -21.26 -62.45 27.86
N LEU A 9 -22.41 -62.41 28.54
CA LEU A 9 -23.42 -61.37 28.33
C LEU A 9 -22.94 -60.03 28.91
N TRP A 10 -22.29 -60.07 30.09
CA TRP A 10 -21.69 -58.91 30.73
C TRP A 10 -20.61 -58.27 29.85
N LEU A 11 -19.74 -59.11 29.27
CA LEU A 11 -18.66 -58.66 28.38
C LEU A 11 -19.19 -58.03 27.08
N ARG A 12 -20.28 -58.58 26.52
CA ARG A 12 -20.96 -57.99 25.35
C ARG A 12 -21.60 -56.64 25.69
N LEU A 13 -22.23 -56.53 26.85
CA LEU A 13 -22.82 -55.27 27.32
C LEU A 13 -21.76 -54.19 27.52
N CYS A 14 -20.61 -54.52 28.12
CA CYS A 14 -19.50 -53.59 28.26
C CYS A 14 -18.97 -53.13 26.90
N LEU A 15 -18.80 -54.04 25.94
CA LEU A 15 -18.33 -53.68 24.60
C LEU A 15 -19.31 -52.77 23.85
N VAL A 16 -20.61 -53.02 23.95
CA VAL A 16 -21.64 -52.16 23.35
C VAL A 16 -21.62 -50.77 23.99
N ILE A 17 -21.51 -50.69 25.32
CA ILE A 17 -21.42 -49.40 26.02
C ILE A 17 -20.18 -48.63 25.57
N ILE A 18 -19.02 -49.27 25.50
CA ILE A 18 -17.78 -48.64 25.03
C ILE A 18 -17.92 -48.13 23.59
N ALA A 19 -18.52 -48.93 22.70
CA ALA A 19 -18.75 -48.54 21.32
C ALA A 19 -19.69 -47.32 21.23
N VAL A 20 -20.76 -47.29 22.03
CA VAL A 20 -21.69 -46.15 22.10
C VAL A 20 -21.00 -44.89 22.65
N VAL A 21 -20.18 -45.02 23.69
CA VAL A 21 -19.40 -43.88 24.24
C VAL A 21 -18.42 -43.34 23.19
N LEU A 22 -17.69 -44.21 22.48
CA LEU A 22 -16.78 -43.79 21.42
C LEU A 22 -17.52 -43.11 20.25
N LEU A 23 -18.71 -43.60 19.90
CA LEU A 23 -19.55 -42.99 18.88
C LEU A 23 -20.03 -41.60 19.33
N LEU A 24 -20.46 -41.47 20.59
CA LEU A 24 -20.90 -40.20 21.17
C LEU A 24 -19.75 -39.19 21.30
N VAL A 25 -18.52 -39.63 21.61
CA VAL A 25 -17.34 -38.75 21.64
C VAL A 25 -16.93 -38.30 20.24
N ARG A 26 -17.08 -39.14 19.21
CA ARG A 26 -16.81 -38.75 17.81
C ARG A 26 -17.91 -37.90 17.19
N LEU A 27 -19.16 -38.06 17.62
CA LEU A 27 -20.31 -37.29 17.13
C LEU A 27 -20.59 -36.06 17.98
N ALA A 28 -20.03 -35.97 19.20
CA ALA A 28 -20.02 -34.74 19.96
C ALA A 28 -19.26 -33.71 19.11
N PRO A 29 -19.91 -32.64 18.66
CA PRO A 29 -19.19 -31.57 17.98
C PRO A 29 -18.19 -31.10 19.02
N LEU A 30 -16.90 -31.30 18.74
CA LEU A 30 -15.84 -30.58 19.42
C LEU A 30 -16.34 -29.15 19.48
N ARG A 31 -16.71 -28.69 20.68
CA ARG A 31 -16.92 -27.27 20.96
C ARG A 31 -15.54 -26.68 20.70
N ARG A 32 -15.29 -26.38 19.43
CA ARG A 32 -14.21 -25.54 18.97
C ARG A 32 -14.49 -24.27 19.72
N SER A 33 -13.73 -24.05 20.79
CA SER A 33 -13.65 -22.77 21.46
C SER A 33 -13.52 -21.77 20.32
N LYS A 34 -14.59 -21.00 20.10
CA LYS A 34 -14.61 -19.95 19.10
C LYS A 34 -13.35 -19.14 19.41
N PRO A 35 -12.37 -19.07 18.49
CA PRO A 35 -11.23 -18.19 18.72
C PRO A 35 -11.82 -16.83 19.09
N PRO A 36 -11.29 -16.14 20.12
CA PRO A 36 -11.73 -14.80 20.44
C PRO A 36 -11.75 -14.05 19.12
N ALA A 37 -12.90 -13.43 18.79
CA ALA A 37 -13.09 -12.74 17.53
C ALA A 37 -11.83 -11.92 17.29
N GLU A 38 -11.11 -12.25 16.20
CA GLU A 38 -9.99 -11.44 15.75
C GLU A 38 -10.52 -10.02 15.77
N ARG A 39 -9.96 -9.20 16.68
CA ARG A 39 -10.16 -7.77 16.58
C ARG A 39 -9.75 -7.47 15.14
N PRO A 40 -10.64 -6.91 14.30
CA PRO A 40 -10.26 -6.57 12.95
C PRO A 40 -8.95 -5.80 13.09
N ILE A 41 -7.87 -6.32 12.51
CA ILE A 41 -6.64 -5.55 12.39
C ILE A 41 -7.10 -4.32 11.65
N THR A 42 -7.19 -3.20 12.36
CA THR A 42 -7.50 -1.92 11.75
C THR A 42 -6.41 -1.76 10.73
N ASP A 43 -6.79 -1.90 9.45
CA ASP A 43 -5.88 -1.64 8.35
C ASP A 43 -5.51 -0.17 8.47
N LEU A 44 -4.37 0.08 9.12
CA LEU A 44 -3.89 1.42 9.41
C LEU A 44 -3.68 2.19 8.11
N ALA A 45 -3.43 1.50 6.98
CA ALA A 45 -3.39 2.14 5.69
C ALA A 45 -4.79 2.62 5.27
N ARG A 46 -5.86 1.86 5.51
CA ARG A 46 -7.24 2.27 5.17
C ARG A 46 -7.83 3.33 6.09
N THR A 47 -7.44 3.36 7.36
CA THR A 47 -7.90 4.38 8.32
C THR A 47 -6.95 5.56 8.47
N SER A 48 -5.77 5.53 7.82
CA SER A 48 -4.85 6.65 7.83
C SER A 48 -5.54 7.88 7.23
N PRO A 49 -5.54 9.03 7.92
CA PRO A 49 -6.00 10.30 7.35
C PRO A 49 -5.36 10.58 5.98
N LEU A 50 -4.11 10.14 5.78
CA LEU A 50 -3.34 10.29 4.54
C LEU A 50 -4.01 9.62 3.32
N ASN A 51 -4.87 8.63 3.55
CA ASN A 51 -5.54 7.85 2.50
C ASN A 51 -7.04 8.15 2.41
N GLN A 52 -7.52 9.18 3.12
CA GLN A 52 -8.88 9.66 2.93
C GLN A 52 -8.95 10.53 1.67
N PRO A 53 -9.97 10.35 0.82
CA PRO A 53 -10.20 11.24 -0.31
C PRO A 53 -10.34 12.66 0.23
N GLY A 54 -9.47 13.56 -0.21
CA GLY A 54 -9.59 14.98 0.06
C GLY A 54 -10.00 15.73 -1.20
N ASP A 55 -10.63 16.88 -0.98
CA ASP A 55 -11.11 17.75 -2.05
C ASP A 55 -10.13 18.92 -2.18
N GLY A 56 -9.23 18.82 -3.17
CA GLY A 56 -8.24 19.85 -3.44
C GLY A 56 -7.30 19.47 -4.57
N VAL A 57 -6.76 20.46 -5.26
CA VAL A 57 -5.67 20.27 -6.23
C VAL A 57 -4.33 20.57 -5.54
N PRO A 58 -3.26 19.85 -5.88
CA PRO A 58 -1.92 20.18 -5.39
C PRO A 58 -1.50 21.60 -5.82
N PRO A 59 -0.60 22.25 -5.07
CA PRO A 59 -0.08 23.56 -5.44
C PRO A 59 0.68 23.49 -6.78
N PRO A 60 0.73 24.58 -7.58
CA PRO A 60 1.41 24.61 -8.88
C PRO A 60 2.86 24.10 -8.85
N GLU A 61 3.61 24.46 -7.79
CA GLU A 61 5.00 24.09 -7.56
C GLU A 61 5.18 22.57 -7.50
N ALA A 62 4.15 21.84 -7.06
CA ALA A 62 4.18 20.38 -7.04
C ALA A 62 4.26 19.78 -8.45
N TYR A 63 3.62 20.41 -9.44
CA TYR A 63 3.72 19.99 -10.83
C TYR A 63 5.12 20.26 -11.40
N GLU A 64 5.77 21.36 -11.01
CA GLU A 64 7.15 21.66 -11.43
C GLU A 64 8.12 20.60 -10.92
N VAL A 65 8.01 20.22 -9.64
CA VAL A 65 8.85 19.18 -9.03
C VAL A 65 8.73 17.86 -9.80
N TYR A 66 7.50 17.38 -10.02
CA TYR A 66 7.29 16.12 -10.73
C TYR A 66 7.68 16.19 -12.20
N SER A 67 7.46 17.32 -12.87
CA SER A 67 7.93 17.54 -14.25
C SER A 67 9.46 17.48 -14.34
N GLY A 68 10.16 18.07 -13.36
CA GLY A 68 11.62 18.03 -13.30
C GLY A 68 12.18 16.63 -13.07
N ILE A 69 11.66 15.88 -12.09
CA ILE A 69 12.18 14.53 -11.81
C ILE A 69 11.88 13.50 -12.91
N TYR A 70 10.85 13.73 -13.73
CA TYR A 70 10.52 12.92 -14.92
C TYR A 70 11.01 13.53 -16.24
N ARG A 71 11.90 14.52 -16.18
CA ARG A 71 12.49 15.12 -17.39
C ARG A 71 13.29 14.11 -18.21
N THR A 72 14.05 13.24 -17.53
CA THR A 72 14.78 12.15 -18.19
C THR A 72 13.81 11.04 -18.57
N PRO A 73 13.80 10.59 -19.82
CA PRO A 73 12.90 9.54 -20.25
C PRO A 73 13.04 8.26 -19.42
N SER A 74 11.90 7.74 -18.99
CA SER A 74 11.76 6.44 -18.34
C SER A 74 11.61 5.35 -19.41
N PRO A 75 12.27 4.18 -19.26
CA PRO A 75 12.08 3.06 -20.19
C PRO A 75 10.64 2.53 -20.19
N ASP A 76 9.92 2.71 -19.08
CA ASP A 76 8.52 2.32 -18.95
C ASP A 76 7.59 3.48 -19.29
N PRO A 77 6.43 3.21 -19.92
CA PRO A 77 5.34 4.16 -20.01
C PRO A 77 4.94 4.73 -18.63
N LEU A 78 4.64 6.02 -18.61
CA LEU A 78 4.22 6.71 -17.40
C LEU A 78 2.70 6.68 -17.28
N ALA A 79 2.23 6.05 -16.21
CA ALA A 79 0.85 6.14 -15.75
C ALA A 79 0.87 6.58 -14.28
N PHE A 80 0.17 7.68 -14.00
CA PHE A 80 -0.01 8.24 -12.66
C PHE A 80 -1.46 8.06 -12.23
N ALA A 81 -1.71 7.72 -10.98
CA ALA A 81 -3.04 7.81 -10.40
C ALA A 81 -3.44 9.29 -10.24
N GLU A 82 -4.70 9.62 -10.54
CA GLU A 82 -5.21 10.99 -10.32
C GLU A 82 -5.25 11.36 -8.84
N THR A 83 -5.41 10.38 -7.95
CA THR A 83 -5.51 10.56 -6.51
C THR A 83 -4.12 10.46 -5.89
N SER A 84 -3.69 11.48 -5.15
CA SER A 84 -2.42 11.42 -4.43
C SER A 84 -2.49 10.36 -3.34
N ILE A 85 -1.46 9.53 -3.23
CA ILE A 85 -1.33 8.56 -2.14
C ILE A 85 0.11 8.63 -1.66
N THR A 86 0.27 8.69 -0.34
CA THR A 86 1.57 8.53 0.29
C THR A 86 1.52 7.36 1.24
N ASP A 87 2.44 6.44 1.04
CA ASP A 87 2.84 5.49 2.04
C ASP A 87 3.88 6.23 2.87
N ILE A 88 3.43 6.79 4.00
CA ILE A 88 4.37 7.12 5.08
C ILE A 88 4.46 5.81 5.87
N PRO A 89 5.45 4.93 5.60
CA PRO A 89 5.55 3.70 6.35
C PRO A 89 5.72 4.07 7.83
N GLN A 90 4.70 3.71 8.62
CA GLN A 90 4.66 3.93 10.08
C GLN A 90 5.21 2.72 10.85
N VAL A 91 5.83 1.77 10.18
CA VAL A 91 6.42 0.60 10.84
C VAL A 91 7.69 1.08 11.56
N ASP A 92 7.67 1.10 12.89
CA ASP A 92 8.72 1.56 13.82
C ASP A 92 8.99 3.08 13.92
N GLY A 93 8.08 3.92 13.45
CA GLY A 93 8.21 5.39 13.47
C GLY A 93 8.19 5.99 12.05
N SER A 94 8.56 7.27 11.93
CA SER A 94 8.80 7.87 10.61
C SER A 94 10.07 7.27 10.03
N CYS A 95 10.05 6.78 8.78
CA CYS A 95 11.28 6.40 8.08
C CYS A 95 12.25 7.59 7.92
N LEU A 96 11.73 8.82 8.03
CA LEU A 96 12.47 10.06 7.95
C LEU A 96 13.25 10.31 9.23
N LYS A 97 14.51 10.72 9.09
CA LYS A 97 15.40 11.05 10.21
C LYS A 97 16.00 12.45 10.04
N PRO A 98 15.18 13.52 10.17
CA PRO A 98 15.69 14.88 10.05
C PRO A 98 16.72 15.14 11.16
N SER A 99 17.82 15.76 10.78
CA SER A 99 18.95 16.09 11.65
C SER A 99 19.25 17.60 11.71
N THR A 100 18.62 18.37 10.82
CA THR A 100 18.73 19.82 10.71
C THR A 100 17.35 20.48 10.78
N PRO A 101 17.27 21.79 11.13
CA PRO A 101 16.01 22.54 11.09
C PRO A 101 15.34 22.52 9.71
N GLU A 102 16.11 22.58 8.63
CA GLU A 102 15.62 22.58 7.25
C GLU A 102 15.01 21.22 6.87
N GLU A 103 15.66 20.12 7.26
CA GLU A 103 15.10 18.77 7.08
C GLU A 103 13.81 18.57 7.90
N GLN A 104 13.77 19.10 9.12
CA GLN A 104 12.59 19.06 9.97
C GLN A 104 11.44 19.86 9.34
N GLU A 105 11.72 21.05 8.82
CA GLU A 105 10.74 21.89 8.10
C GLU A 105 10.15 21.13 6.91
N MET A 106 10.99 20.56 6.03
CA MET A 106 10.51 19.77 4.89
C MET A 106 9.67 18.57 5.33
N ALA A 107 10.07 17.86 6.38
CA ALA A 107 9.34 16.71 6.90
C ALA A 107 7.96 17.13 7.44
N ASP A 108 7.88 18.21 8.21
CA ASP A 108 6.63 18.71 8.77
C ASP A 108 5.70 19.24 7.67
N ALA A 109 6.25 19.97 6.69
CA ALA A 109 5.51 20.43 5.52
C ALA A 109 4.96 19.25 4.70
N PHE A 110 5.77 18.21 4.49
CA PHE A 110 5.36 17.00 3.76
C PHE A 110 4.25 16.26 4.49
N VAL A 111 4.40 16.06 5.81
CA VAL A 111 3.37 15.43 6.64
C VAL A 111 2.09 16.24 6.59
N ALA A 112 2.16 17.57 6.72
CA ALA A 112 1.00 18.46 6.68
C ALA A 112 0.27 18.40 5.33
N ALA A 113 1.01 18.48 4.22
CA ALA A 113 0.47 18.49 2.86
C ALA A 113 -0.23 17.18 2.49
N ASN A 114 0.20 16.05 3.07
CA ASN A 114 -0.34 14.73 2.75
C ASN A 114 -1.38 14.23 3.75
N ARG A 115 -1.80 15.03 4.74
CA ARG A 115 -2.90 14.68 5.68
C ARG A 115 -4.23 14.35 5.01
N LYS A 116 -4.40 14.78 3.76
CA LYS A 116 -5.56 14.50 2.92
C LYS A 116 -5.06 14.22 1.51
N SER A 117 -5.77 13.35 0.81
CA SER A 117 -5.52 13.19 -0.61
C SER A 117 -5.86 14.47 -1.38
N HIS A 118 -5.15 14.70 -2.47
CA HIS A 118 -5.40 15.71 -3.49
C HIS A 118 -5.63 15.04 -4.84
N ARG A 119 -6.20 15.77 -5.79
CA ARG A 119 -6.42 15.31 -7.16
C ARG A 119 -5.45 16.01 -8.11
N TRP A 120 -4.54 15.24 -8.68
CA TRP A 120 -3.66 15.67 -9.77
C TRP A 120 -4.48 15.97 -11.03
N GLU A 121 -3.98 16.90 -11.83
CA GLU A 121 -4.53 17.27 -13.13
C GLU A 121 -3.51 17.04 -14.24
N GLN A 122 -3.96 17.13 -15.50
CA GLN A 122 -3.10 17.01 -16.69
C GLN A 122 -2.24 18.29 -16.88
N LYS A 123 -1.31 18.54 -15.96
CA LYS A 123 -0.45 19.74 -15.91
C LYS A 123 1.06 19.43 -15.81
N PHE A 124 1.48 18.17 -15.82
CA PHE A 124 2.90 17.84 -15.83
C PHE A 124 3.52 18.12 -17.20
N SER A 125 4.70 18.71 -17.21
CA SER A 125 5.51 18.96 -18.41
C SER A 125 6.51 17.83 -18.61
N ILE A 126 6.05 16.69 -19.13
CA ILE A 126 6.86 15.48 -19.36
C ILE A 126 6.91 15.17 -20.86
N ALA A 127 8.10 15.30 -21.46
CA ALA A 127 8.28 15.21 -22.91
C ALA A 127 7.84 13.87 -23.53
N GLN A 128 8.03 12.75 -22.83
CA GLN A 128 7.61 11.43 -23.31
C GLN A 128 6.09 11.18 -23.21
N GLY A 129 5.34 12.13 -22.65
CA GLY A 129 3.92 11.97 -22.34
C GLY A 129 3.66 11.08 -21.12
N TYR A 130 2.42 11.09 -20.67
CA TYR A 130 1.95 10.28 -19.55
C TYR A 130 0.44 10.10 -19.61
N ARG A 131 -0.04 9.10 -18.87
CA ARG A 131 -1.47 8.90 -18.60
C ARG A 131 -1.77 9.28 -17.17
N LEU A 132 -2.81 10.08 -16.98
CA LEU A 132 -3.42 10.30 -15.67
C LEU A 132 -4.65 9.39 -15.58
N LEU A 133 -4.60 8.39 -14.70
CA LEU A 133 -5.63 7.38 -14.56
C LEU A 133 -6.67 7.81 -13.52
N PRO A 134 -7.96 7.89 -13.90
CA PRO A 134 -9.03 8.07 -12.94
C PRO A 134 -9.06 6.96 -11.91
N ARG A 135 -9.60 7.24 -10.71
CA ARG A 135 -9.67 6.26 -9.61
C ARG A 135 -10.33 4.94 -10.02
N ALA A 136 -11.36 5.00 -10.86
CA ALA A 136 -12.02 3.81 -11.39
C ALA A 136 -11.08 2.95 -12.28
N GLU A 137 -10.25 3.59 -13.11
CA GLU A 137 -9.27 2.92 -13.97
C GLU A 137 -8.08 2.38 -13.19
N VAL A 138 -7.64 3.06 -12.12
CA VAL A 138 -6.50 2.63 -11.29
C VAL A 138 -6.68 1.20 -10.78
N ASN A 139 -7.86 0.87 -10.25
CA ASN A 139 -8.15 -0.47 -9.73
C ASN A 139 -8.10 -1.54 -10.83
N GLN A 140 -8.62 -1.22 -12.02
CA GLN A 140 -8.59 -2.12 -13.16
C GLN A 140 -7.16 -2.32 -13.67
N ALA A 141 -6.39 -1.23 -13.81
CA ALA A 141 -4.99 -1.27 -14.20
C ALA A 141 -4.15 -2.11 -13.22
N GLN A 142 -4.31 -1.90 -11.91
CA GLN A 142 -3.64 -2.71 -10.89
C GLN A 142 -4.02 -4.19 -10.97
N SER A 143 -5.30 -4.52 -11.11
CA SER A 143 -5.75 -5.91 -11.28
C SER A 143 -5.13 -6.57 -12.54
N CYS A 144 -5.09 -5.84 -13.66
CA CYS A 144 -4.46 -6.30 -14.89
C CYS A 144 -2.96 -6.54 -14.74
N LEU A 145 -2.25 -5.65 -14.04
CA LEU A 145 -0.83 -5.82 -13.75
C LEU A 145 -0.57 -7.04 -12.84
N ALA A 146 -1.37 -7.19 -11.78
CA ALA A 146 -1.26 -8.28 -10.81
C ALA A 146 -1.50 -9.66 -11.44
N THR A 147 -2.40 -9.73 -12.41
CA THR A 147 -2.76 -10.96 -13.12
C THR A 147 -1.94 -11.18 -14.38
N HIS A 148 -0.98 -10.30 -14.68
CA HIS A 148 -0.22 -10.29 -15.94
C HIS A 148 -1.12 -10.33 -17.19
N GLY A 149 -2.28 -9.66 -17.14
CA GLY A 149 -3.21 -9.52 -18.25
C GLY A 149 -3.94 -10.82 -18.62
N ARG A 150 -4.16 -11.75 -17.68
CA ARG A 150 -4.94 -12.99 -17.92
C ARG A 150 -6.33 -12.74 -18.51
N ASP A 151 -6.97 -11.62 -18.17
CA ASP A 151 -8.18 -11.14 -18.84
C ASP A 151 -7.82 -10.26 -20.04
N GLY A 152 -7.47 -10.91 -21.15
CA GLY A 152 -6.79 -10.28 -22.28
C GLY A 152 -7.55 -9.10 -22.90
N ALA A 153 -8.88 -9.14 -22.96
CA ALA A 153 -9.69 -8.07 -23.56
C ALA A 153 -9.87 -6.87 -22.61
N ALA A 154 -10.19 -7.13 -21.34
CA ALA A 154 -10.35 -6.07 -20.34
C ALA A 154 -9.03 -5.37 -19.98
N CYS A 155 -7.90 -6.04 -20.21
CA CYS A 155 -6.57 -5.53 -19.89
C CYS A 155 -5.80 -4.93 -21.08
N GLU A 156 -6.36 -4.92 -22.28
CA GLU A 156 -5.68 -4.46 -23.51
C GLU A 156 -5.06 -3.07 -23.34
N ALA A 157 -5.84 -2.13 -22.78
CA ALA A 157 -5.43 -0.74 -22.56
C ALA A 157 -4.27 -0.60 -21.55
N TYR A 158 -3.92 -1.64 -20.80
CA TYR A 158 -2.92 -1.61 -19.73
C TYR A 158 -1.72 -2.53 -20.00
N LYS A 159 -1.70 -3.28 -21.11
CA LYS A 159 -0.65 -4.27 -21.42
C LYS A 159 0.78 -3.70 -21.44
N GLN A 160 0.92 -2.44 -21.85
CA GLN A 160 2.22 -1.75 -21.91
C GLN A 160 2.65 -1.15 -20.57
N LEU A 161 1.75 -1.08 -19.58
CA LEU A 161 2.09 -0.55 -18.27
C LEU A 161 2.92 -1.58 -17.50
N ARG A 162 3.93 -1.09 -16.78
CA ARG A 162 4.65 -1.86 -15.76
C ARG A 162 4.21 -1.51 -14.35
N TYR A 163 3.87 -0.23 -14.16
CA TYR A 163 3.50 0.32 -12.87
C TYR A 163 2.44 1.39 -13.02
N VAL A 164 1.52 1.45 -12.05
CA VAL A 164 0.78 2.67 -11.73
C VAL A 164 1.58 3.42 -10.66
N ARG A 165 1.85 4.70 -10.91
CA ARG A 165 2.60 5.58 -10.01
C ARG A 165 1.63 6.40 -9.16
N PHE A 166 1.80 6.36 -7.85
CA PHE A 166 1.12 7.24 -6.91
C PHE A 166 2.11 8.29 -6.40
N LEU A 167 1.65 9.53 -6.36
CA LEU A 167 2.47 10.69 -6.00
C LEU A 167 1.93 11.33 -4.74
N GLY A 168 2.83 11.73 -3.84
CA GLY A 168 2.51 12.62 -2.71
C GLY A 168 2.60 14.10 -3.08
N VAL A 169 1.98 14.98 -2.30
CA VAL A 169 2.22 16.41 -2.40
C VAL A 169 3.60 16.73 -1.79
N PRO A 170 4.49 17.45 -2.48
CA PRO A 170 5.81 17.76 -1.92
C PRO A 170 5.73 18.62 -0.65
N GLY A 171 6.64 18.38 0.29
CA GLY A 171 6.87 19.26 1.45
C GLY A 171 8.10 20.11 1.21
N PHE A 172 7.91 21.42 1.00
CA PHE A 172 8.98 22.35 0.69
C PHE A 172 9.64 22.90 1.96
N ASP A 173 10.91 23.26 1.83
CA ASP A 173 11.56 24.17 2.78
C ASP A 173 11.05 25.61 2.58
N SER A 174 11.39 26.50 3.52
CA SER A 174 11.02 27.92 3.47
C SER A 174 11.52 28.65 2.23
N THR A 175 12.63 28.17 1.64
CA THR A 175 13.21 28.76 0.43
C THR A 175 12.59 28.25 -0.86
N GLN A 176 11.79 27.19 -0.80
CA GLN A 176 11.24 26.46 -1.95
C GLN A 176 12.31 26.00 -2.95
N THR A 177 13.51 25.72 -2.45
CA THR A 177 14.61 25.16 -3.25
C THR A 177 14.88 23.70 -2.93
N HIS A 178 14.32 23.19 -1.83
CA HIS A 178 14.33 21.78 -1.48
C HIS A 178 12.92 21.30 -1.22
N ALA A 179 12.66 20.03 -1.53
CA ALA A 179 11.41 19.41 -1.16
C ALA A 179 11.58 17.94 -0.83
N LEU A 180 10.67 17.43 0.00
CA LEU A 180 10.49 16.02 0.22
C LEU A 180 9.34 15.52 -0.66
N VAL A 181 9.56 14.46 -1.44
CA VAL A 181 8.55 13.89 -2.34
C VAL A 181 8.34 12.41 -2.08
N SER A 182 7.16 11.89 -2.44
CA SER A 182 6.85 10.46 -2.39
C SER A 182 6.40 9.96 -3.74
N VAL A 183 7.03 8.87 -4.18
CA VAL A 183 6.66 8.15 -5.41
C VAL A 183 6.52 6.68 -5.08
N ILE A 184 5.36 6.11 -5.38
CA ILE A 184 5.08 4.68 -5.22
C ILE A 184 4.78 4.10 -6.58
N LYS A 185 5.52 3.07 -6.99
CA LYS A 185 5.26 2.28 -8.20
C LYS A 185 4.61 0.97 -7.80
N SER A 186 3.33 0.82 -8.10
CA SER A 186 2.57 -0.41 -7.83
C SER A 186 2.41 -1.23 -9.10
N CYS A 187 2.71 -2.53 -9.03
CA CYS A 187 2.36 -3.51 -10.07
C CYS A 187 1.03 -4.23 -9.78
N GLY A 188 0.26 -3.83 -8.77
CA GLY A 188 -1.00 -4.48 -8.36
C GLY A 188 -0.88 -5.68 -7.42
N GLY A 189 0.31 -6.04 -6.94
CA GLY A 189 0.51 -7.11 -5.96
C GLY A 189 1.74 -6.85 -5.08
N PHE A 190 2.40 -7.92 -4.63
CA PHE A 190 3.69 -7.86 -3.92
C PHE A 190 4.88 -7.62 -4.87
N CYS A 191 4.68 -6.79 -5.89
CA CYS A 191 5.78 -6.22 -6.65
C CYS A 191 5.59 -4.71 -6.74
N GLY A 192 6.71 -4.01 -6.72
CA GLY A 192 6.69 -2.57 -6.72
C GLY A 192 7.91 -2.03 -6.02
N ASN A 193 8.12 -0.74 -6.20
CA ASN A 193 9.13 -0.01 -5.46
C ASN A 193 8.62 1.39 -5.23
N GLY A 194 9.16 2.04 -4.24
CA GLY A 194 8.78 3.39 -3.95
C GLY A 194 9.55 3.93 -2.78
N GLY A 195 9.19 5.14 -2.42
CA GLY A 195 9.71 5.73 -1.22
C GLY A 195 9.52 7.23 -1.16
N ILE A 196 10.08 7.76 -0.08
CA ILE A 196 10.20 9.18 0.17
C ILE A 196 11.67 9.58 -0.05
N PHE A 197 11.92 10.64 -0.80
CA PHE A 197 13.27 11.13 -1.08
C PHE A 197 13.29 12.64 -1.21
N ALA A 198 14.46 13.24 -0.94
CA ALA A 198 14.68 14.67 -1.11
C ALA A 198 14.95 15.01 -2.58
N VAL A 199 14.48 16.18 -3.00
CA VAL A 199 14.78 16.81 -4.27
C VAL A 199 15.28 18.23 -4.01
N GLU A 200 16.11 18.71 -4.92
CA GLU A 200 16.68 20.06 -4.90
C GLU A 200 16.45 20.72 -6.25
N LYS A 201 16.34 22.05 -6.21
CA LYS A 201 16.22 22.90 -7.38
C LYS A 201 17.60 23.46 -7.74
N THR A 202 18.15 22.99 -8.85
CA THR A 202 19.39 23.54 -9.44
C THR A 202 19.03 24.40 -10.65
N GLY A 203 19.09 25.72 -10.49
CA GLY A 203 18.54 26.65 -11.49
C GLY A 203 17.02 26.48 -11.59
N ASP A 204 16.51 26.15 -12.78
CA ASP A 204 15.09 25.89 -13.01
C ASP A 204 14.74 24.39 -13.01
N ILE A 205 15.67 23.53 -12.58
CA ILE A 205 15.54 22.08 -12.70
C ILE A 205 15.43 21.45 -11.32
N TRP A 206 14.34 20.74 -11.09
CA TRP A 206 14.20 19.83 -9.96
C TRP A 206 14.88 18.50 -10.26
N GLN A 207 15.73 18.05 -9.35
CA GLN A 207 16.42 16.78 -9.43
C GLN A 207 16.44 16.08 -8.08
N ARG A 208 16.65 14.77 -8.09
CA ARG A 208 16.79 13.99 -6.86
C ARG A 208 18.11 14.37 -6.17
N SER A 209 18.04 14.78 -4.92
CA SER A 209 19.22 15.02 -4.09
C SER A 209 19.91 13.70 -3.77
N SER A 210 21.19 13.78 -3.41
CA SER A 210 21.93 12.62 -2.91
C SER A 210 21.24 12.04 -1.67
N THR A 211 21.21 10.70 -1.56
CA THR A 211 20.58 10.04 -0.41
C THR A 211 21.43 10.26 0.85
N THR A 212 20.84 10.93 1.85
CA THR A 212 21.39 11.13 3.19
C THR A 212 20.65 10.28 4.22
N ASP A 213 21.10 10.30 5.47
CA ASP A 213 20.42 9.61 6.58
C ASP A 213 18.97 10.07 6.76
N PHE A 214 18.63 11.29 6.33
CA PHE A 214 17.28 11.83 6.36
C PHE A 214 16.26 10.94 5.63
N THR A 215 16.62 10.37 4.48
CA THR A 215 15.68 9.59 3.63
C THR A 215 16.17 8.17 3.31
N ARG A 216 17.35 7.77 3.83
CA ARG A 216 18.00 6.47 3.54
C ARG A 216 17.06 5.28 3.73
N ASN A 217 16.24 5.31 4.78
CA ASN A 217 15.37 4.21 5.16
C ASN A 217 13.94 4.35 4.63
N CYS A 218 13.69 5.34 3.76
CA CYS A 218 12.37 5.62 3.22
C CYS A 218 12.12 4.99 1.84
N SER A 219 13.04 4.16 1.34
CA SER A 219 12.86 3.45 0.06
C SER A 219 12.62 1.97 0.30
N TRP A 220 11.72 1.38 -0.48
CA TRP A 220 11.38 -0.04 -0.41
C TRP A 220 11.19 -0.66 -1.80
N MET A 221 11.28 -1.98 -1.84
CA MET A 221 11.02 -2.79 -3.02
C MET A 221 10.43 -4.14 -2.56
N TYR A 222 9.40 -4.62 -3.27
CA TYR A 222 8.84 -5.96 -3.14
C TYR A 222 9.18 -6.80 -4.37
#